data_AF-A0ABD5M4N8-F1
#
_entry.id   AF-A0ABD5M4N8-F1
#
_cell.length_a   1.000
_cell.length_b   1.000
_cell.length_c   1.000
_cell.angle_alpha   90.00
_cell.angle_beta   90.00
_cell.angle_gamma   90.00
#
_symmetry.space_group_name_H-M   'P 1'
#
loop_
_entity.id
_entity.type
_entity.pdbx_description
1 polymer ?
#
loop_
_entity_poly.entity_id
_entity_poly.type
_entity_poly.pdbx_seq_one_letter_code
_entity_poly.pdbx_strand_id
1 'polypeptide(L)' 'MVSHENEVMILLGVTAVILLASINSFTNLPTWISILVVIVVGVLVPQFISRRNK' A
#
# COMPACT_ATOMS: atom_id res chain seq x y z
N MET A 1 6.69 14.23 18.62
CA MET A 1 7.64 13.20 18.14
C MET A 1 6.84 12.25 17.27
N VAL A 2 6.89 12.40 15.95
CA VAL A 2 6.39 11.35 15.05
C VAL A 2 7.34 10.17 15.23
N SER A 3 6.84 9.04 15.73
CA SER A 3 7.64 7.82 15.81
C SER A 3 8.01 7.40 14.38
N HIS A 4 9.27 7.01 14.17
CA HIS A 4 9.78 6.56 12.87
C HIS A 4 8.86 5.52 12.21
N GLU A 5 8.16 4.70 13.00
CA GLU A 5 7.17 3.73 12.51
C GLU A 5 5.94 4.36 11.86
N ASN A 6 5.44 5.47 12.42
CA ASN A 6 4.28 6.17 11.88
C ASN A 6 4.60 6.88 10.56
N GLU A 7 5.83 7.39 10.42
CA GLU A 7 6.30 8.00 9.18
C GLU A 7 6.37 6.97 8.05
N VAL A 8 6.91 5.77 8.33
CA VAL A 8 6.99 4.67 7.35
C VAL A 8 5.60 4.19 6.93
N MET A 9 4.66 4.11 7.87
CA MET A 9 3.28 3.72 7.58
C MET A 9 2.57 4.72 6.65
N ILE A 10 2.77 6.02 6.88
CA ILE A 10 2.22 7.08 6.03
C ILE A 10 2.84 7.01 4.63
N LEU A 11 4.16 6.83 4.54
CA LEU A 11 4.89 6.80 3.27
C LEU A 11 4.48 5.58 2.41
N LEU A 12 4.24 4.43 3.05
CA LEU A 12 3.66 3.26 2.41
C LEU A 12 2.22 3.50 1.94
N GLY A 13 1.39 4.15 2.76
CA GLY A 13 0.02 4.51 2.39
C GLY A 13 -0.04 5.42 1.16
N VAL A 14 0.81 6.45 1.10
CA VAL A 14 0.90 7.35 -0.06
C VAL A 14 1.37 6.59 -1.30
N THR A 15 2.37 5.73 -1.15
CA THR A 15 2.88 4.89 -2.25
C THR A 15 1.80 3.94 -2.77
N ALA A 16 0.99 3.34 -1.89
CA ALA A 16 -0.12 2.47 -2.26
C ALA A 16 -1.18 3.18 -3.11
N VAL A 17 -1.52 4.42 -2.75
CA VAL A 17 -2.49 5.24 -3.49
C VAL A 17 -1.96 5.60 -4.88
N ILE A 18 -0.67 5.96 -4.99
CA ILE A 18 -0.03 6.24 -6.28
C ILE A 18 0.00 4.99 -7.17
N LEU A 19 0.34 3.84 -6.59
CA LEU A 19 0.37 2.56 -7.30
C LEU A 19 -1.03 2.18 -7.81
N LEU A 20 -2.05 2.36 -6.98
CA LEU A 20 -3.44 2.11 -7.33
C LEU A 20 -3.91 3.02 -8.47
N ALA A 21 -3.64 4.32 -8.37
CA ALA A 21 -4.00 5.29 -9.40
C ALA A 21 -3.30 4.96 -10.74
N SER A 22 -2.05 4.50 -10.66
CA SER A 22 -1.29 4.06 -11.84
C SER A 22 -1.91 2.81 -12.45
N ILE A 23 -2.20 1.77 -11.67
CA ILE A 23 -2.82 0.54 -12.17
C ILE A 23 -4.19 0.84 -12.79
N ASN A 24 -5.01 1.65 -12.13
CA ASN A 24 -6.31 2.04 -12.64
C ASN A 24 -6.23 2.87 -13.94
N SER A 25 -5.17 3.66 -14.14
CA SER A 25 -5.03 4.51 -15.32
C SER A 25 -4.34 3.82 -16.50
N PHE A 26 -3.44 2.86 -16.22
CA PHE A 26 -2.62 2.21 -17.24
C PHE A 26 -3.07 0.79 -17.58
N THR A 27 -4.07 0.24 -16.88
CA THR A 27 -4.55 -1.11 -17.14
C THR A 27 -6.08 -1.20 -17.13
N ASN A 28 -6.65 -1.93 -18.09
CA ASN A 28 -8.08 -2.31 -18.10
C ASN A 28 -8.28 -3.59 -17.28
N LEU A 29 -7.79 -3.60 -16.04
CA LEU A 29 -7.96 -4.76 -15.17
C LEU A 29 -9.40 -4.77 -14.62
N PRO A 30 -10.02 -5.95 -14.48
CA PRO A 30 -11.25 -6.12 -13.74
C PRO A 30 -11.14 -5.51 -12.34
N THR A 31 -12.22 -4.87 -11.87
CA THR A 31 -12.27 -4.16 -10.58
C THR A 31 -11.81 -5.03 -9.40
N TRP A 32 -12.08 -6.33 -9.43
CA TRP A 32 -11.65 -7.27 -8.39
C TRP A 32 -10.12 -7.39 -8.27
N ILE A 33 -9.37 -7.23 -9.37
CA ILE A 33 -7.91 -7.22 -9.36
C ILE A 33 -7.39 -5.94 -8.72
N SER A 34 -7.95 -4.78 -9.08
CA SER A 34 -7.58 -3.51 -8.43
C SER A 34 -7.81 -3.56 -6.92
N ILE A 35 -8.94 -4.12 -6.47
CA ILE A 35 -9.22 -4.31 -5.03
C ILE A 35 -8.17 -5.19 -4.35
N LEU A 36 -7.80 -6.32 -4.97
CA LEU A 36 -6.73 -7.19 -4.45
C LEU A 36 -5.41 -6.46 -4.31
N VAL A 37 -5.03 -5.64 -5.30
CA VAL A 37 -3.78 -4.88 -5.23
C VAL A 37 -3.80 -3.87 -4.09
N VAL A 38 -4.93 -3.17 -3.87
CA VAL A 38 -5.07 -2.26 -2.72
C VAL A 38 -4.89 -2.99 -1.40
N ILE A 39 -5.50 -4.17 -1.26
CA ILE A 39 -5.38 -4.96 -0.02
C ILE A 39 -3.93 -5.41 0.20
N VAL A 40 -3.25 -5.88 -0.85
CA VAL A 40 -1.86 -6.33 -0.76
C VAL A 40 -0.95 -5.16 -0.39
N VAL A 41 -1.02 -4.05 -1.12
CA VAL A 41 -0.08 -2.93 -0.96
C VAL A 41 -0.43 -2.05 0.25
N GLY A 42 -1.72 -1.83 0.51
CA GLY A 42 -2.19 -0.97 1.59
C GLY A 42 -2.31 -1.65 2.96
N VAL A 43 -2.42 -2.98 3.00
CA VAL A 43 -2.62 -3.71 4.28
C VAL A 43 -1.53 -4.75 4.50
N LEU A 44 -1.30 -5.67 3.56
CA LEU A 44 -0.35 -6.76 3.78
C LEU A 44 1.09 -6.26 3.85
N VAL A 45 1.54 -5.44 2.90
CA VAL A 45 2.91 -4.92 2.86
C VAL A 45 3.27 -4.16 4.16
N PRO A 46 2.47 -3.20 4.66
CA PRO A 46 2.71 -2.55 5.94
C PRO A 46 2.72 -3.53 7.12
N GLN A 47 1.81 -4.49 7.15
CA GLN A 47 1.78 -5.50 8.22
C GLN A 47 3.03 -6.38 8.23
N PHE A 48 3.53 -6.80 7.07
CA PHE A 48 4.76 -7.60 6.96
C PHE A 48 6.00 -6.79 7.36
N ILE A 49 6.08 -5.53 6.96
CA ILE A 49 7.17 -4.63 7.35
C ILE A 49 7.16 -4.40 8.86
N SER A 50 5.98 -4.13 9.44
CA SER A 50 5.83 -3.92 10.88
C SER A 50 6.18 -5.17 11.70
N ARG A 51 5.89 -6.39 11.19
CA ARG A 51 6.30 -7.64 11.84
C ARG A 51 7.80 -7.92 11.79
N ARG A 52 8.49 -7.48 10.74
CA ARG A 52 9.96 -7.66 10.61
C ARG A 52 10.77 -6.71 11.48
N ASN A 53 10.15 -5.64 11.98
CA ASN A 53 10.81 -4.62 12.81
C ASN A 53 10.62 -4.86 14.32
N LYS A 54 10.07 -6.02 14.71
CA LYS A 54 10.06 -6.57 16.07
C LYS A 54 11.07 -7.69 16.19
#